data_AF-A0A7V9IIE2-F1
#
_entry.id   AF-A0A7V9IIE2-F1
#
_cell.length_a   1.000
_cell.length_b   1.000
_cell.length_c   1.000
_cell.angle_alpha   90.00
_cell.angle_beta   90.00
_cell.angle_gamma   90.00
#
_symmetry.space_group_name_H-M   'P 1'
#
loop_
_entity.id
_entity.type
_entity.pdbx_description
1 polymer ?
#
loop_
_entity_poly.entity_id
_entity_poly.type
_entity_poly.pdbx_seq_one_letter_code
_entity_poly.pdbx_strand_id
1 'polypeptide(L)'
;MKRLKSPAGWALLVLVVAGLLAVGITRDQGPQSPQDRVASISRRIACPVCDGESVFESRNNASATIRSAIESRVASGQQSDDQIIGFVEQRFSAQVLLVPRGSGLDALVWALPAAAVVIAGAALFVTFRRWRDESRLIDDPTEEDRRLVAVALDEESP
;
A
#
# COMPACT_ATOMS: atom_id res chain seq x y z
N MET A 1 19.45 25.16 -22.53
CA MET A 1 18.18 24.77 -21.86
C MET A 1 18.53 24.04 -20.57
N LYS A 2 18.07 24.59 -19.43
CA LYS A 2 18.50 24.21 -18.07
C LYS A 2 18.26 22.72 -17.81
N ARG A 3 19.35 22.03 -17.48
CA ARG A 3 19.36 20.61 -17.17
C ARG A 3 18.44 20.34 -15.97
N LEU A 4 17.31 19.68 -16.20
CA LEU A 4 16.49 19.05 -15.16
C LEU A 4 17.25 17.84 -14.58
N LYS A 5 18.39 18.09 -13.96
CA LYS A 5 19.04 17.17 -13.01
C LYS A 5 18.82 17.81 -11.64
N SER A 6 17.56 18.01 -11.24
CA SER A 6 17.27 18.51 -9.90
C SER A 6 17.03 17.30 -9.00
N PRO A 7 18.01 16.90 -8.15
CA PRO A 7 17.79 15.87 -7.13
C PRO A 7 16.59 16.21 -6.23
N ALA A 8 16.20 17.49 -6.19
CA ALA A 8 14.97 17.97 -5.57
C ALA A 8 13.69 17.30 -6.11
N GLY A 9 13.58 17.01 -7.41
CA GLY A 9 12.38 16.37 -7.96
C GLY A 9 12.24 14.91 -7.53
N TRP A 10 13.37 14.18 -7.47
CA TRP A 10 13.40 12.80 -7.00
C TRP A 10 13.22 12.71 -5.49
N ALA A 11 13.84 13.64 -4.74
CA ALA A 11 13.63 13.79 -3.31
C ALA A 11 12.16 14.09 -3.00
N LEU A 12 11.50 14.98 -3.74
CA LEU A 12 10.10 15.32 -3.56
C LEU A 12 9.18 14.12 -3.88
N LEU A 13 9.48 13.35 -4.93
CA LEU A 13 8.73 12.13 -5.24
C LEU A 13 8.88 11.06 -4.15
N VAL A 14 10.11 10.82 -3.66
CA VAL A 14 10.35 9.91 -2.53
C VAL A 14 9.63 10.38 -1.26
N LEU A 15 9.63 11.69 -0.99
CA LEU A 15 8.97 12.27 0.18
C LEU A 15 7.44 12.15 0.08
N VAL A 16 6.86 12.34 -1.10
CA VAL A 16 5.43 12.13 -1.35
C VAL A 16 5.05 10.65 -1.20
N VAL A 17 5.85 9.74 -1.77
CA VAL A 17 5.61 8.29 -1.66
C VAL A 17 5.76 7.83 -0.21
N ALA A 18 6.79 8.30 0.50
CA ALA A 18 6.99 8.01 1.92
C ALA A 18 5.85 8.60 2.78
N GLY A 19 5.37 9.80 2.46
CA GLY A 19 4.21 10.40 3.12
C GLY A 19 2.92 9.60 2.91
N LEU A 20 2.65 9.15 1.67
CA LEU A 20 1.50 8.29 1.36
C LEU A 20 1.57 6.94 2.08
N LEU A 21 2.76 6.32 2.12
CA LEU A 21 3.00 5.08 2.87
C LEU A 21 2.81 5.30 4.38
N ALA A 22 3.36 6.36 4.95
CA ALA A 22 3.20 6.68 6.37
C ALA A 22 1.73 6.91 6.76
N VAL A 23 0.96 7.60 5.92
CA VAL A 23 -0.49 7.78 6.13
C VAL A 23 -1.24 6.44 6.01
N GLY A 24 -0.83 5.55 5.10
CA GLY A 24 -1.41 4.21 4.99
C GLY A 24 -1.20 3.35 6.24
N ILE A 25 0.01 3.37 6.81
CA ILE A 25 0.37 2.55 7.98
C ILE A 25 -0.25 3.08 9.28
N THR A 26 -0.44 4.40 9.38
CA THR A 26 -0.95 5.05 10.60
C THR A 26 -2.48 5.05 10.74
N ARG A 27 -3.23 4.59 9.73
CA ARG A 27 -4.70 4.52 9.81
C ARG A 27 -5.24 3.35 10.63
N ASP A 28 -4.40 2.37 10.98
CA ASP A 28 -4.79 1.27 11.87
C ASP A 28 -4.63 1.72 13.34
N GLN A 29 -5.34 2.79 13.72
CA GLN A 29 -5.49 3.14 15.13
C GLN A 29 -6.50 2.17 15.72
N GLY A 30 -6.00 1.19 16.47
CA GLY A 30 -6.83 0.22 17.19
C GLY A 30 -7.93 0.87 18.03
N PRO A 31 -8.92 0.08 18.48
CA PRO A 31 -10.14 0.61 19.08
C PRO A 31 -9.85 1.52 20.29
N GLN A 32 -10.35 2.76 20.21
CA GLN A 32 -10.12 3.82 21.19
C GLN A 32 -11.03 3.69 22.41
N SER A 33 -12.16 2.98 22.27
CA SER A 33 -13.12 2.70 23.33
C SER A 33 -13.57 1.23 23.34
N PRO A 34 -14.12 0.72 24.46
CA PRO A 34 -14.73 -0.61 24.50
C PRO A 34 -15.83 -0.79 23.45
N GLN A 35 -16.61 0.25 23.17
CA GLN A 35 -17.65 0.23 22.14
C GLN A 35 -17.05 0.13 20.74
N ASP A 36 -15.96 0.84 20.47
CA ASP A 36 -15.23 0.71 19.19
C ASP A 36 -14.65 -0.69 19.02
N ARG A 37 -14.20 -1.31 20.12
CA ARG A 37 -13.70 -2.68 20.13
C ARG A 37 -14.80 -3.70 19.85
N VAL A 38 -15.98 -3.54 20.45
CA VAL A 38 -17.15 -4.36 20.13
C VAL A 38 -17.51 -4.19 18.65
N ALA A 39 -17.52 -2.95 18.14
CA ALA A 39 -17.84 -2.67 16.75
C ALA A 39 -16.80 -3.26 15.78
N SER A 40 -15.50 -3.18 16.11
CA SER A 40 -14.43 -3.74 15.26
C SER A 40 -14.50 -5.27 15.21
N ILE A 41 -14.77 -5.93 16.33
CA ILE A 41 -14.97 -7.39 16.39
C ILE A 41 -16.24 -7.77 15.61
N SER A 42 -17.35 -7.06 15.81
CA SER A 42 -18.63 -7.39 15.18
C SER A 42 -18.61 -7.22 13.66
N ARG A 43 -17.80 -6.31 13.11
CA ARG A 43 -17.63 -6.14 11.65
C ARG A 43 -16.84 -7.29 11.00
N ARG A 44 -16.02 -7.99 11.79
CA ARG A 44 -15.19 -9.11 11.33
C ARG A 44 -15.94 -10.43 11.28
N ILE A 45 -17.16 -10.49 11.82
CA ILE A 45 -17.94 -11.73 11.94
C ILE A 45 -19.14 -11.64 10.99
N ALA A 46 -19.35 -12.67 10.18
CA ALA A 46 -20.49 -12.80 9.27
C ALA A 46 -21.72 -13.21 10.05
N CYS A 47 -22.87 -12.66 9.68
CA CYS A 47 -24.14 -13.14 10.19
C CYS A 47 -24.37 -14.58 9.67
N PRO A 48 -24.53 -15.59 10.55
CA PRO A 48 -24.68 -16.99 10.13
C PRO A 48 -26.01 -17.29 9.43
N VAL A 49 -26.96 -16.36 9.48
CA VAL A 49 -28.31 -16.51 8.93
C VAL A 49 -28.64 -15.44 7.89
N CYS A 50 -27.66 -14.62 7.50
CA CYS A 50 -27.83 -13.56 6.51
C CYS A 50 -26.91 -13.83 5.31
N ASP A 51 -27.32 -13.33 4.14
CA ASP A 51 -26.52 -13.44 2.93
C ASP A 51 -25.53 -12.28 2.82
N GLY A 52 -24.28 -12.51 3.24
CA GLY A 52 -23.16 -11.61 2.98
C GLY A 52 -23.04 -10.38 3.88
N GLU A 53 -23.88 -10.24 4.91
CA GLU A 53 -23.82 -9.12 5.86
C GLU A 53 -23.00 -9.46 7.11
N SER A 54 -22.35 -8.45 7.69
CA SER A 54 -21.66 -8.59 8.97
C SER A 54 -22.65 -8.60 10.15
N VAL A 55 -22.25 -9.19 11.27
CA VAL A 55 -22.99 -9.12 12.54
C VAL A 55 -23.16 -7.67 12.98
N PHE A 56 -22.24 -6.77 12.64
CA PHE A 56 -22.37 -5.34 12.94
C PHE A 56 -23.45 -4.62 12.13
N GLU A 57 -23.77 -5.07 10.91
CA GLU A 57 -24.75 -4.41 10.03
C GLU A 57 -26.15 -5.04 10.15
N SER A 58 -26.23 -6.36 10.28
CA SER A 58 -27.51 -7.06 10.36
C SER A 58 -28.28 -6.72 11.64
N ARG A 59 -29.58 -6.40 11.47
CA ARG A 59 -30.51 -6.07 12.57
C ARG A 59 -31.36 -7.26 13.04
N ASN A 60 -31.00 -8.48 12.65
CA ASN A 60 -31.77 -9.65 13.07
C ASN A 60 -31.50 -10.03 14.55
N ASN A 61 -32.32 -10.95 15.06
CA ASN A 61 -32.22 -11.42 16.45
C ASN A 61 -30.89 -12.14 16.73
N ALA A 62 -30.42 -12.97 15.80
CA ALA A 62 -29.17 -13.72 15.95
C ALA A 62 -27.94 -12.81 16.12
N SER A 63 -27.83 -11.78 15.28
CA SER A 63 -26.79 -10.76 15.33
C SER A 63 -26.89 -9.91 16.60
N ALA A 64 -28.10 -9.62 17.10
CA ALA A 64 -28.28 -8.95 18.38
C ALA A 64 -27.75 -9.80 19.56
N THR A 65 -28.04 -11.11 19.57
CA THR A 65 -27.51 -12.04 20.58
C THR A 65 -25.99 -12.14 20.52
N ILE A 66 -25.41 -12.22 19.32
CA ILE A 66 -23.96 -12.27 19.14
C ILE A 66 -23.30 -10.97 19.63
N ARG A 67 -23.83 -9.79 19.27
CA ARG A 67 -23.31 -8.49 19.74
C ARG A 67 -23.32 -8.41 21.27
N SER A 68 -24.41 -8.80 21.93
CA SER A 68 -24.50 -8.81 23.39
C SER A 68 -23.48 -9.77 24.03
N ALA A 69 -23.24 -10.93 23.42
CA ALA A 69 -22.20 -11.86 23.86
C ALA A 69 -20.78 -11.26 23.69
N ILE A 70 -20.53 -10.51 22.62
CA ILE A 70 -19.26 -9.80 22.42
C ILE A 70 -19.10 -8.68 23.45
N GLU A 71 -20.14 -7.87 23.69
CA GLU A 71 -20.15 -6.78 24.67
C GLU A 71 -19.78 -7.28 26.07
N SER A 72 -20.42 -8.36 26.54
CA SER A 72 -20.11 -8.93 27.86
C SER A 72 -18.66 -9.40 27.98
N ARG A 73 -18.07 -9.91 26.89
CA ARG A 73 -16.67 -10.39 26.86
C ARG A 73 -15.66 -9.27 26.74
N VAL A 74 -15.97 -8.23 25.98
CA VAL A 74 -15.15 -7.02 25.93
C VAL A 74 -15.18 -6.32 27.30
N ALA A 75 -16.35 -6.25 27.94
CA ALA A 75 -16.51 -5.68 29.27
C ALA A 75 -15.78 -6.47 30.37
N SER A 76 -15.66 -7.80 30.24
CA SER A 76 -14.90 -8.61 31.20
C SER A 76 -13.38 -8.38 31.12
N GLY A 77 -12.88 -7.86 29.98
CA GLY A 77 -11.48 -7.46 29.79
C GLY A 77 -10.45 -8.60 29.76
N GLN A 78 -10.87 -9.86 29.90
CA GLN A 78 -9.96 -11.01 30.05
C GLN A 78 -9.54 -11.64 28.72
N GLN A 79 -10.26 -11.37 27.63
CA GLN A 79 -10.07 -12.06 26.35
C GLN A 79 -9.50 -11.13 25.27
N SER A 80 -8.61 -11.66 24.42
CA SER A 80 -8.16 -10.99 23.20
C SER A 80 -9.23 -11.05 22.10
N ASP A 81 -9.14 -10.19 21.09
CA ASP A 81 -10.13 -10.13 20.00
C ASP A 81 -10.26 -11.48 19.29
N ASP A 82 -9.14 -12.19 19.06
CA ASP A 82 -9.13 -13.49 18.41
C ASP A 82 -9.77 -14.59 19.28
N GLN A 83 -9.63 -14.51 20.61
CA GLN A 83 -10.32 -15.43 21.52
C GLN A 83 -11.82 -15.18 21.52
N ILE A 84 -12.25 -13.92 21.44
CA ILE A 84 -13.68 -13.56 21.35
C ILE A 84 -14.26 -14.06 20.03
N ILE A 85 -13.55 -13.86 18.91
CA ILE A 85 -13.97 -14.34 17.59
C ILE A 85 -14.06 -15.86 17.57
N GLY A 86 -13.03 -16.57 18.04
CA GLY A 86 -13.03 -18.03 18.11
C GLY A 86 -14.15 -18.59 18.99
N PHE A 87 -14.50 -17.90 20.09
CA PHE A 87 -15.68 -18.25 20.88
C PHE A 87 -16.98 -18.11 20.07
N VAL A 88 -17.13 -17.02 19.32
CA VAL A 88 -18.33 -16.78 18.52
C VAL A 88 -18.46 -17.80 17.40
N GLU A 89 -17.37 -18.12 16.70
CA GLU A 89 -17.33 -19.18 15.68
C GLU A 89 -17.81 -20.53 16.25
N GLN A 90 -17.22 -20.95 17.38
CA GLN A 90 -17.53 -22.23 18.00
C GLN A 90 -18.98 -22.29 18.53
N ARG A 91 -19.47 -21.19 19.11
CA ARG A 91 -20.77 -21.16 19.79
C ARG A 91 -21.96 -20.91 18.86
N PHE A 92 -21.75 -20.10 17.82
CA PHE A 92 -22.81 -19.59 16.95
C PHE A 92 -22.66 -20.01 15.48
N SER A 93 -21.63 -20.82 15.14
CA SER A 93 -21.35 -21.24 13.75
C SER A 93 -21.20 -20.07 12.77
N ALA A 94 -20.83 -18.90 13.28
CA ALA A 94 -20.58 -17.72 12.47
C ALA A 94 -19.22 -17.86 11.77
N GLN A 95 -19.10 -17.38 10.54
CA GLN A 95 -17.85 -17.36 9.79
C GLN A 95 -17.17 -15.99 9.93
N VAL A 96 -15.83 -15.93 9.89
CA VAL A 96 -15.09 -14.66 9.88
C VAL A 96 -15.13 -14.09 8.46
N LEU A 97 -15.50 -12.82 8.31
CA LEU A 97 -15.27 -12.11 7.05
C LEU A 97 -13.75 -12.00 6.86
N LEU A 98 -13.30 -12.21 5.62
CA LEU A 98 -11.92 -11.98 5.20
C LEU A 98 -11.60 -10.47 5.20
N VAL A 99 -11.66 -9.84 6.39
CA VAL A 99 -11.24 -8.46 6.60
C VAL A 99 -9.72 -8.52 6.77
N PRO A 100 -8.94 -8.02 5.80
CA PRO A 100 -7.49 -8.09 5.86
C PRO A 100 -7.00 -7.39 7.11
N ARG A 101 -6.17 -8.08 7.89
CA ARG A 101 -5.56 -7.53 9.09
C ARG A 101 -4.40 -6.65 8.64
N GLY A 102 -4.23 -5.47 9.21
CA GLY A 102 -3.00 -4.69 9.03
C GLY A 102 -1.76 -5.33 9.67
N SER A 103 -1.80 -6.60 10.09
CA SER A 103 -0.76 -7.26 10.88
C SER A 103 -0.40 -8.66 10.35
N GLY A 104 0.89 -9.02 10.45
CA GLY A 104 1.40 -10.34 10.08
C GLY A 104 1.57 -10.57 8.57
N LEU A 105 1.10 -11.71 8.08
CA LEU A 105 1.24 -12.13 6.67
C LEU A 105 0.45 -11.25 5.71
N ASP A 106 -0.72 -10.75 6.11
CA ASP A 106 -1.52 -9.83 5.30
C ASP A 106 -0.74 -8.54 5.01
N ALA A 107 -0.06 -7.98 6.02
CA ALA A 107 0.80 -6.83 5.83
C ALA A 107 1.97 -7.12 4.87
N LEU A 108 2.52 -8.34 4.89
CA LEU A 108 3.60 -8.74 4.00
C LEU A 108 3.13 -8.86 2.54
N VAL A 109 1.92 -9.40 2.31
CA VAL A 109 1.29 -9.50 0.99
C VAL A 109 1.10 -8.14 0.34
N TRP A 110 0.80 -7.10 1.13
CA TRP A 110 0.69 -5.73 0.65
C TRP A 110 2.04 -5.00 0.57
N ALA A 111 2.98 -5.30 1.47
CA ALA A 111 4.32 -4.69 1.46
C ALA A 111 5.20 -5.18 0.31
N LEU A 112 5.07 -6.45 -0.09
CA LEU A 112 5.80 -7.05 -1.22
C LEU A 112 5.64 -6.31 -2.55
N PRO A 113 4.42 -6.06 -3.06
CA PRO A 113 4.22 -5.34 -4.31
C PRO A 113 4.71 -3.89 -4.22
N ALA A 114 4.54 -3.23 -3.06
CA ALA A 114 5.08 -1.89 -2.85
C ALA A 114 6.62 -1.87 -2.92
N ALA A 115 7.29 -2.82 -2.25
CA ALA A 115 8.74 -2.97 -2.27
C ALA A 115 9.26 -3.26 -3.68
N ALA A 116 8.58 -4.14 -4.43
CA ALA A 116 8.95 -4.47 -5.81
C ALA A 116 8.94 -3.23 -6.72
N VAL A 117 7.91 -2.37 -6.61
CA VAL A 117 7.83 -1.12 -7.38
C VAL A 117 8.97 -0.16 -7.02
N VAL A 118 9.30 -0.03 -5.73
CA VAL A 118 10.40 0.83 -5.28
C VAL A 118 11.75 0.33 -5.82
N ILE A 119 12.01 -0.97 -5.74
CA ILE A 119 13.25 -1.58 -6.23
C ILE A 119 13.37 -1.41 -7.75
N ALA A 120 12.30 -1.69 -8.50
CA ALA A 120 12.27 -1.53 -9.94
C ALA A 120 12.50 -0.06 -10.37
N GLY A 121 11.84 0.88 -9.69
CA GLY A 121 12.02 2.32 -9.93
C GLY A 121 13.44 2.79 -9.64
N ALA A 122 14.05 2.33 -8.55
CA ALA A 122 15.43 2.63 -8.21
C ALA A 122 16.42 2.06 -9.23
N ALA A 123 16.22 0.80 -9.65
CA ALA A 123 17.06 0.14 -10.66
C ALA A 123 17.00 0.89 -12.00
N LEU A 124 15.80 1.21 -12.48
CA LEU A 124 15.62 1.99 -13.71
C LEU A 124 16.28 3.36 -13.59
N PHE A 125 16.11 4.06 -12.46
CA PHE A 125 16.72 5.37 -12.25
C PHE A 125 18.26 5.31 -12.31
N VAL A 126 18.87 4.31 -11.69
CA VAL A 126 20.33 4.11 -11.74
C VAL A 126 20.81 3.81 -13.16
N THR A 127 20.13 2.90 -13.86
CA THR A 127 20.46 2.53 -15.25
C THR A 127 20.36 3.74 -16.18
N PHE A 128 19.26 4.49 -16.12
CA PHE A 128 19.08 5.70 -16.92
C PHE A 128 20.09 6.79 -16.57
N ARG A 129 20.51 6.91 -15.30
CA ARG A 129 21.57 7.86 -14.93
C ARG A 129 22.91 7.46 -15.52
N ARG A 130 23.28 6.17 -15.48
CA ARG A 130 24.53 5.68 -16.07
C ARG A 130 24.55 5.94 -17.57
N TRP A 131 23.49 5.57 -18.29
CA TRP A 131 23.40 5.82 -19.73
C TRP A 131 23.50 7.31 -20.06
N ARG A 132 22.89 8.19 -19.27
CA ARG A 132 22.95 9.64 -19.51
C ARG A 132 24.32 10.26 -19.22
N ASP A 133 25.09 9.69 -18.30
CA ASP A 133 26.47 10.10 -18.04
C ASP A 133 27.42 9.49 -19.10
N GLU A 134 27.09 8.35 -19.69
CA GLU A 134 27.78 7.75 -20.86
C GLU A 134 27.49 8.52 -22.15
N SER A 135 26.25 8.97 -22.38
CA SER A 135 25.92 9.86 -23.51
C SER A 135 26.52 11.27 -23.38
N ARG A 136 27.07 11.61 -22.21
CA ARG A 136 27.88 12.83 -22.02
C ARG A 136 29.35 12.64 -22.39
N LEU A 137 29.79 11.39 -22.62
CA LEU A 137 31.12 11.07 -23.15
C LEU A 137 31.15 11.09 -24.69
N ILE A 138 29.99 11.23 -25.35
CA ILE A 138 29.97 11.72 -26.74
C ILE A 138 30.37 13.19 -26.64
N ASP A 139 31.63 13.46 -26.94
CA ASP A 139 32.23 14.80 -26.96
C ASP A 139 31.37 15.75 -27.79
N ASP A 140 31.41 17.05 -27.47
CA ASP A 140 30.82 18.06 -28.37
C ASP A 140 31.46 17.85 -29.75
N PRO A 141 30.70 17.70 -30.85
CA PRO A 141 31.26 17.36 -32.16
C PRO A 141 32.50 18.19 -32.44
N THR A 142 33.60 17.49 -32.71
CA THR A 142 34.88 18.14 -32.91
C THR A 142 34.80 19.05 -34.12
N GLU A 143 35.73 20.01 -34.21
CA GLU A 143 35.79 20.87 -35.40
C GLU A 143 36.00 20.06 -36.69
N GLU A 144 36.63 18.88 -36.57
CA GLU A 144 36.80 17.92 -37.65
C GLU A 144 35.47 17.29 -38.08
N ASP A 145 34.61 16.89 -37.13
CA ASP A 145 33.26 16.37 -37.41
C ASP A 145 32.40 17.42 -38.12
N ARG A 146 32.47 18.69 -37.69
CA ARG A 146 31.74 19.80 -38.32
C ARG A 146 32.21 20.04 -39.76
N ARG A 147 33.51 19.92 -40.00
CA ARG A 147 34.09 20.09 -41.33
C ARG A 147 33.66 18.97 -42.28
N LEU A 148 33.60 17.72 -41.83
CA LEU A 148 33.12 16.59 -42.64
C LEU A 148 31.66 16.80 -43.07
N VAL A 149 30.80 17.28 -42.16
CA VAL A 149 29.40 17.60 -42.48
C VAL A 149 29.30 18.76 -43.47
N ALA A 150 30.12 19.80 -43.32
CA ALA A 150 30.13 20.94 -44.25
C ALA A 150 30.53 20.53 -45.67
N VAL A 151 31.53 19.64 -45.82
CA VAL A 151 31.94 19.10 -47.13
C VAL A 151 30.82 18.28 -47.77
N ALA A 152 30.17 17.40 -47.01
CA ALA A 152 29.07 16.59 -47.53
C ALA A 152 27.88 17.46 -48.01
N LEU A 153 27.57 18.56 -47.29
CA LEU A 153 26.52 19.50 -47.69
C LEU A 153 26.86 20.26 -48.97
N ASP A 154 28.12 20.62 -49.18
CA ASP A 154 28.58 21.28 -50.42
C ASP A 154 28.52 20.31 -51.62
N GLU A 155 28.80 19.02 -51.42
CA GLU A 155 28.71 18.01 -52.49
C GLU A 155 27.26 17.67 -52.89
N GLU A 156 26.30 17.79 -51.97
CA GLU A 156 24.86 17.57 -52.21
C GLU A 156 24.12 18.81 -52.75
N SER A 157 24.80 19.96 -52.84
CA SER A 157 24.26 21.21 -53.36
C SER A 157 24.37 21.24 -54.89
N PRO A 158 23.25 21.21 -55.64
CA PRO A 158 23.24 21.12 -57.11
C PRO A 158 23.69 22.40 -57.85
#